data_AF-A0A078L264-F1
#
_entry.id   AF-A0A078L264-F1
#
_cell.length_a   1.000
_cell.length_b   1.000
_cell.length_c   1.000
_cell.angle_alpha   90.00
_cell.angle_beta   90.00
_cell.angle_gamma   90.00
#
_symmetry.space_group_name_H-M   'P 1'
#
loop_
_entity.id
_entity.type
_entity.pdbx_description
1 polymer ?
#
loop_
_entity_poly.entity_id
_entity_poly.type
_entity_poly.pdbx_seq_one_letter_code
_entity_poly.pdbx_strand_id
1 'polypeptide(L)'
;MIEVNIWLPTAHLFSKRITHGILGPILASEDRGENVGHVNFVLTLDERSASYEYIEQEPHGLMVEKSLAILPETVVRENNRFFKQKFVKSFQVTHSFWPKEKPSNTALLRDFLSMLHLGSGGRGVSPEFSEHRSDMKREDTGEKSAHIQHDKEALLSLCQKKQRNLALAVDASDLECDLENKKTWEVNLEQLSQEKDNLEIEGIRRKELFITRVDELKKADFSLENNLNELDKKLNFYHRKLSYLEKISHPDNKTEIEIKAIKDTLNDLYEKQENIRLQRDKLTQYLELLQLADQQELSSYKNKINQIEIALAYYQRNLKEANERINGRDENDLQLIKGRYKEKVDLTLRREHFLKKSLETEGRHPDHSLSLPTSESGLAFYVDEAAVLKAMREENLRAYSLLLNNCVKSVKRCLLNGISHIKVDLRNNGVAESFFKLEKVETCKGFRTWARQLDRELANLNYQLKEAENPIAVALA
;
A
#
# COMPACT_ATOMS: atom_id res chain seq x y z
N MET A 1 -14.16 4.72 -27.60
CA MET A 1 -13.81 5.01 -29.04
C MET A 1 -12.56 4.23 -29.46
N ILE A 2 -12.47 3.75 -30.71
CA ILE A 2 -11.26 3.12 -31.28
C ILE A 2 -10.68 4.00 -32.39
N GLU A 3 -9.44 4.45 -32.24
CA GLU A 3 -8.69 5.18 -33.27
C GLU A 3 -7.68 4.24 -33.95
N VAL A 4 -7.88 3.99 -35.24
CA VAL A 4 -7.01 3.14 -36.06
C VAL A 4 -6.01 4.02 -36.81
N ASN A 5 -4.72 3.79 -36.62
CA ASN A 5 -3.64 4.58 -37.20
C ASN A 5 -2.81 3.74 -38.18
N ILE A 6 -2.54 4.30 -39.35
CA ILE A 6 -1.90 3.60 -40.46
C ILE A 6 -0.73 4.43 -41.00
N TRP A 7 0.47 3.88 -40.93
CA TRP A 7 1.67 4.35 -41.62
C TRP A 7 1.89 3.49 -42.87
N LEU A 8 1.97 4.13 -44.03
CA LEU A 8 2.20 3.48 -45.32
C LEU A 8 3.70 3.28 -45.56
N PRO A 9 4.10 2.16 -46.19
CA PRO A 9 5.51 1.86 -46.46
C PRO A 9 6.17 2.95 -47.31
N THR A 10 7.40 3.34 -46.98
CA THR A 10 8.21 4.32 -47.71
C THR A 10 9.32 3.69 -48.56
N ALA A 11 9.46 2.36 -48.56
CA ALA A 11 10.47 1.65 -49.35
C ALA A 11 10.46 2.00 -50.86
N HIS A 12 11.65 2.26 -51.42
CA HIS A 12 11.85 2.51 -52.86
C HIS A 12 12.58 1.36 -53.54
N LEU A 13 12.17 1.08 -54.79
CA LEU A 13 12.89 0.20 -55.70
C LEU A 13 13.14 0.94 -57.01
N PHE A 14 14.40 1.07 -57.42
CA PHE A 14 14.81 1.80 -58.64
C PHE A 14 14.18 3.19 -58.78
N SER A 15 14.27 4.00 -57.71
CA SER A 15 13.73 5.37 -57.64
C SER A 15 12.21 5.50 -57.77
N LYS A 16 11.46 4.40 -57.70
CA LYS A 16 9.99 4.38 -57.59
C LYS A 16 9.58 3.81 -56.24
N ARG A 17 8.63 4.46 -55.56
CA ARG A 17 8.07 3.97 -54.30
C ARG A 17 7.34 2.64 -54.55
N ILE A 18 7.61 1.64 -53.72
CA ILE A 18 6.95 0.34 -53.81
C ILE A 18 5.52 0.50 -53.33
N THR A 19 4.56 0.39 -54.24
CA THR A 19 3.12 0.51 -53.96
C THR A 19 2.44 -0.84 -53.70
N HIS A 20 3.15 -1.96 -53.92
CA HIS A 20 2.64 -3.33 -53.81
C HIS A 20 3.37 -4.11 -52.69
N GLY A 21 2.60 -4.44 -51.65
CA GLY A 21 3.06 -4.57 -50.25
C GLY A 21 3.61 -5.91 -49.77
N ILE A 22 4.05 -6.82 -50.65
CA ILE A 22 4.61 -8.11 -50.21
C ILE A 22 6.14 -8.06 -50.13
N LEU A 23 6.80 -7.32 -51.02
CA LEU A 23 8.26 -7.18 -51.04
C LEU A 23 8.76 -5.96 -50.27
N GLY A 24 7.87 -5.04 -49.88
CA GLY A 24 8.21 -3.84 -49.09
C GLY A 24 9.03 -4.17 -47.84
N PRO A 25 8.68 -5.19 -47.06
CA PRO A 25 9.45 -5.57 -45.87
C PRO A 25 10.83 -6.20 -46.14
N ILE A 26 11.06 -6.72 -47.34
CA ILE A 26 12.36 -7.30 -47.76
C ILE A 26 13.27 -6.23 -48.37
N LEU A 27 12.68 -5.14 -48.89
CA LEU A 27 13.36 -4.11 -49.67
C LEU A 27 13.57 -2.79 -48.91
N ALA A 28 12.89 -2.59 -47.78
CA ALA A 28 13.08 -1.40 -46.95
C ALA A 28 14.47 -1.39 -46.31
N SER A 29 15.24 -0.33 -46.55
CA SER A 29 16.56 -0.11 -45.97
C SER A 29 16.49 0.89 -44.82
N GLU A 30 16.82 0.46 -43.60
CA GLU A 30 16.97 1.36 -42.43
C GLU A 30 18.04 2.43 -42.68
N ASP A 31 19.17 2.07 -43.30
CA ASP A 31 20.25 3.00 -43.66
C ASP A 31 19.82 4.14 -44.60
N ARG A 32 18.64 4.02 -45.22
CA ARG A 32 18.03 5.02 -46.12
C ARG A 32 16.79 5.69 -45.51
N GLY A 33 16.50 5.44 -44.24
CA GLY A 33 15.30 5.97 -43.57
C GLY A 33 14.00 5.44 -44.18
N GLU A 34 13.98 4.20 -44.68
CA GLU A 34 12.80 3.58 -45.26
C GLU A 34 12.07 2.69 -44.24
N ASN A 35 10.75 2.81 -44.18
CA ASN A 35 9.90 2.01 -43.31
C ASN A 35 9.06 1.00 -44.11
N VAL A 36 8.68 -0.07 -43.43
CA VAL A 36 7.85 -1.16 -43.99
C VAL A 36 6.35 -0.90 -43.86
N GLY A 37 5.99 0.22 -43.23
CA GLY A 37 4.64 0.59 -42.85
C GLY A 37 4.18 -0.15 -41.59
N HIS A 38 3.28 0.49 -40.85
CA HIS A 38 2.77 -0.02 -39.58
C HIS A 38 1.29 0.31 -39.40
N VAL A 39 0.60 -0.50 -38.61
CA VAL A 39 -0.78 -0.24 -38.19
C VAL A 39 -0.88 -0.49 -36.70
N ASN A 40 -1.42 0.46 -35.97
CA ASN A 40 -1.86 0.28 -34.60
C ASN A 40 -3.30 0.76 -34.43
N PHE A 41 -3.91 0.47 -33.29
CA PHE A 41 -5.08 1.21 -32.85
C PHE A 41 -4.99 1.56 -31.37
N VAL A 42 -5.65 2.66 -31.01
CA VAL A 42 -5.80 3.12 -29.63
C VAL A 42 -7.26 2.98 -29.25
N LEU A 43 -7.54 2.12 -28.29
CA LEU A 43 -8.84 1.99 -27.66
C LEU A 43 -8.89 2.92 -26.44
N THR A 44 -9.78 3.92 -26.47
CA THR A 44 -10.05 4.79 -25.32
C THR A 44 -11.33 4.32 -24.65
N LEU A 45 -11.24 4.05 -23.35
CA LEU A 45 -12.32 3.63 -22.46
C LEU A 45 -12.48 4.70 -21.37
N ASP A 46 -13.67 5.24 -21.18
CA ASP A 46 -13.95 6.14 -20.06
C ASP A 46 -14.74 5.47 -18.94
N GLU A 47 -14.78 6.10 -17.76
CA GLU A 47 -15.42 5.55 -16.55
C GLU A 47 -16.91 5.18 -16.70
N ARG A 48 -17.57 5.51 -17.80
CA ARG A 48 -18.97 5.12 -18.08
C ARG A 48 -19.08 3.77 -18.79
N SER A 49 -18.00 3.27 -19.37
CA SER A 49 -17.99 1.98 -20.06
C SER A 49 -17.83 0.82 -19.09
N ALA A 50 -18.61 -0.25 -19.27
CA ALA A 50 -18.43 -1.49 -18.52
C ALA A 50 -17.01 -2.09 -18.73
N SER A 51 -16.40 -1.83 -19.89
CA SER A 51 -15.03 -2.26 -20.18
C SER A 51 -13.97 -1.48 -19.38
N TYR A 52 -14.29 -0.30 -18.87
CA TYR A 52 -13.39 0.47 -18.02
C TYR A 52 -13.18 -0.22 -16.67
N GLU A 53 -14.27 -0.63 -16.00
CA GLU A 53 -14.19 -1.32 -14.70
C GLU A 53 -13.45 -2.66 -14.83
N TYR A 54 -13.70 -3.39 -15.92
CA TYR A 54 -13.00 -4.62 -16.24
C TYR A 54 -11.47 -4.45 -16.31
N ILE A 55 -10.99 -3.37 -16.93
CA ILE A 55 -9.56 -3.04 -17.01
C ILE A 55 -9.02 -2.46 -15.69
N GLU A 56 -9.87 -1.77 -14.91
CA GLU A 56 -9.47 -1.22 -13.61
C GLU A 56 -9.17 -2.30 -12.58
N GLN A 57 -9.98 -3.38 -12.57
CA GLN A 57 -9.81 -4.52 -11.68
C GLN A 57 -8.55 -5.32 -12.02
N GLU A 58 -8.30 -5.58 -13.30
CA GLU A 58 -7.11 -6.27 -13.76
C GLU A 58 -6.71 -5.81 -15.17
N PRO A 59 -5.46 -5.39 -15.42
CA PRO A 59 -5.02 -4.98 -16.76
C PRO A 59 -4.79 -6.18 -17.69
N HIS A 60 -4.78 -7.42 -17.15
CA HIS A 60 -4.71 -8.69 -17.89
C HIS A 60 -3.60 -8.76 -18.95
N GLY A 61 -2.41 -8.23 -18.60
CA GLY A 61 -1.24 -8.22 -19.48
C GLY A 61 -1.34 -7.24 -20.66
N LEU A 62 -2.35 -6.38 -20.71
CA LEU A 62 -2.44 -5.28 -21.67
C LEU A 62 -1.69 -4.06 -21.13
N MET A 63 -1.09 -3.28 -22.04
CA MET A 63 -0.47 -2.01 -21.71
C MET A 63 -1.56 -0.93 -21.63
N VAL A 64 -1.77 -0.39 -20.42
CA VAL A 64 -2.86 0.55 -20.12
C VAL A 64 -2.29 1.88 -19.64
N GLU A 65 -2.52 2.93 -20.41
CA GLU A 65 -2.21 4.31 -20.03
C GLU A 65 -3.40 4.93 -19.29
N LYS A 66 -3.17 5.42 -18.06
CA LYS A 66 -4.19 6.12 -17.27
C LYS A 66 -4.18 7.62 -17.62
N SER A 67 -5.32 8.15 -18.06
CA SER A 67 -5.45 9.56 -18.44
C SER A 67 -6.83 10.11 -18.08
N LEU A 68 -7.15 11.28 -18.64
CA LEU A 68 -8.49 11.87 -18.64
C LEU A 68 -9.03 11.95 -20.07
N ALA A 69 -10.35 11.87 -20.22
CA ALA A 69 -11.06 12.20 -21.44
C ALA A 69 -11.92 13.45 -21.22
N ILE A 70 -12.14 14.24 -22.28
CA ILE A 70 -13.01 15.41 -22.26
C ILE A 70 -14.34 15.04 -22.89
N LEU A 71 -15.42 15.25 -22.15
CA LEU A 71 -16.78 15.08 -22.62
C LEU A 71 -17.53 16.42 -22.61
N PRO A 72 -18.39 16.69 -23.61
CA PRO A 72 -19.30 17.81 -23.54
C PRO A 72 -20.41 17.53 -22.53
N GLU A 73 -20.63 18.46 -21.62
CA GLU A 73 -21.73 18.45 -20.65
C GLU A 73 -22.65 19.64 -20.94
N THR A 74 -23.93 19.36 -21.17
CA THR A 74 -24.93 20.39 -21.42
C THR A 74 -25.28 21.08 -20.10
N VAL A 75 -25.01 22.38 -20.01
CA VAL A 75 -25.41 23.21 -18.88
C VAL A 75 -26.57 24.09 -19.31
N VAL A 76 -27.70 23.96 -18.61
CA VAL A 76 -28.88 24.80 -18.82
C VAL A 76 -28.88 25.89 -17.75
N ARG A 77 -28.82 27.16 -18.16
CA ARG A 77 -29.02 28.32 -17.28
C ARG A 77 -29.99 29.28 -17.93
N GLU A 78 -31.06 29.64 -17.23
CA GLU A 78 -31.91 30.80 -17.55
C GLU A 78 -32.25 30.91 -19.06
N ASN A 79 -32.75 29.82 -19.66
CA ASN A 79 -33.11 29.67 -21.08
C ASN A 79 -31.97 29.53 -22.11
N ASN A 80 -30.70 29.56 -21.71
CA ASN A 80 -29.57 29.27 -22.58
C ASN A 80 -28.99 27.86 -22.32
N ARG A 81 -28.69 27.15 -23.41
CA ARG A 81 -27.98 25.87 -23.40
C ARG A 81 -26.57 26.09 -23.93
N PHE A 82 -25.57 25.80 -23.11
CA PHE A 82 -24.17 25.82 -23.53
C PHE A 82 -23.48 24.52 -23.15
N PHE A 83 -22.43 24.17 -23.90
CA PHE A 83 -21.61 23.01 -23.62
C PHE A 83 -20.41 23.41 -22.77
N LYS A 84 -20.20 22.68 -21.67
CA LYS A 84 -19.00 22.77 -20.85
C LYS A 84 -18.18 21.51 -21.01
N GLN A 85 -16.85 21.62 -20.92
CA GLN A 85 -15.97 20.46 -20.89
C GLN A 85 -15.98 19.83 -19.49
N LYS A 86 -16.33 18.55 -19.42
CA LYS A 86 -16.21 17.70 -18.23
C LYS A 86 -15.06 16.72 -18.44
N PHE A 87 -14.18 16.63 -17.45
CA PHE A 87 -13.12 15.63 -17.44
C PHE A 87 -13.62 14.38 -16.75
N VAL A 88 -13.41 13.23 -17.37
CA VAL A 88 -13.71 11.90 -16.81
C VAL A 88 -12.45 11.05 -16.81
N LYS A 89 -12.34 10.07 -15.90
CA LYS A 89 -11.22 9.14 -15.93
C LYS A 89 -11.30 8.31 -17.20
N SER A 90 -10.14 8.10 -17.82
CA SER A 90 -10.04 7.25 -19.01
C SER A 90 -8.81 6.35 -18.97
N PHE A 91 -8.95 5.20 -19.61
CA PHE A 91 -7.86 4.31 -19.97
C PHE A 91 -7.64 4.36 -21.47
N GLN A 92 -6.39 4.34 -21.87
CA GLN A 92 -5.98 4.18 -23.25
C GLN A 92 -5.21 2.88 -23.36
N VAL A 93 -5.71 1.97 -24.19
CA VAL A 93 -5.09 0.68 -24.47
C VAL A 93 -4.65 0.71 -25.92
N THR A 94 -3.34 0.60 -26.15
CA THR A 94 -2.79 0.59 -27.51
C THR A 94 -2.54 -0.85 -27.95
N HIS A 95 -3.08 -1.23 -29.11
CA HIS A 95 -2.67 -2.45 -29.81
C HIS A 95 -1.66 -2.08 -30.88
N SER A 96 -0.38 -2.22 -30.53
CA SER A 96 0.72 -2.13 -31.49
C SER A 96 1.46 -3.45 -31.47
N PHE A 97 1.64 -4.08 -32.63
CA PHE A 97 2.19 -5.43 -32.71
C PHE A 97 3.49 -5.41 -33.51
N TRP A 98 4.62 -5.34 -32.82
CA TRP A 98 5.96 -5.35 -33.40
C TRP A 98 6.69 -6.65 -33.11
N PRO A 99 7.76 -6.99 -33.85
CA PRO A 99 8.68 -8.04 -33.44
C PRO A 99 9.61 -7.51 -32.34
N LYS A 100 9.78 -8.24 -31.24
CA LYS A 100 10.72 -7.89 -30.16
C LYS A 100 12.18 -7.91 -30.62
N GLU A 101 12.49 -8.83 -31.53
CA GLU A 101 13.80 -8.92 -32.19
C GLU A 101 13.59 -8.84 -33.69
N LYS A 102 14.44 -8.06 -34.37
CA LYS A 102 14.35 -7.91 -35.82
C LYS A 102 14.43 -9.29 -36.50
N PRO A 103 13.43 -9.68 -37.31
CA PRO A 103 13.46 -10.95 -37.99
C PRO A 103 14.66 -10.99 -38.95
N SER A 104 15.40 -12.10 -38.93
CA SER A 104 16.54 -12.29 -39.81
C SER A 104 16.11 -12.42 -41.28
N ASN A 105 16.97 -12.00 -42.21
CA ASN A 105 16.69 -12.11 -43.66
C ASN A 105 16.38 -13.56 -44.08
N THR A 106 16.96 -14.55 -43.41
CA THR A 106 16.68 -15.98 -43.65
C THR A 106 15.29 -16.39 -43.19
N ALA A 107 14.77 -15.82 -42.09
CA ALA A 107 13.40 -16.03 -41.66
C ALA A 107 12.40 -15.40 -42.65
N LEU A 108 12.70 -14.20 -43.16
CA LEU A 108 11.88 -13.53 -44.19
C LEU A 108 11.80 -14.33 -45.49
N LEU A 109 12.94 -14.88 -45.94
CA LEU A 109 12.98 -15.73 -47.13
C LEU A 109 12.18 -17.02 -46.93
N ARG A 110 12.24 -17.66 -45.75
CA ARG A 110 11.43 -18.84 -45.43
C ARG A 110 9.94 -18.54 -45.42
N ASP A 111 9.53 -17.40 -44.86
CA ASP A 111 8.13 -16.95 -44.88
C ASP A 111 7.66 -16.69 -46.32
N PHE A 112 8.50 -16.08 -47.16
CA PHE A 112 8.19 -15.88 -48.57
C PHE A 112 8.08 -17.21 -49.35
N LEU A 113 9.01 -18.15 -49.15
CA LEU A 113 8.94 -19.48 -49.78
C LEU A 113 7.70 -20.26 -49.31
N SER A 114 7.34 -20.16 -48.03
CA SER A 114 6.11 -20.78 -47.52
C SER A 114 4.84 -20.17 -48.13
N MET A 115 4.87 -18.87 -48.44
CA MET A 115 3.78 -18.20 -49.15
C MET A 115 3.58 -18.80 -50.55
N LEU A 116 4.68 -19.13 -51.23
CA LEU A 116 4.71 -19.79 -52.54
C LEU A 116 4.48 -21.31 -52.46
N HIS A 117 4.24 -21.87 -51.26
CA HIS A 117 4.14 -23.31 -51.03
C HIS A 117 5.43 -24.10 -51.34
N LEU A 118 6.58 -23.42 -51.31
CA LEU A 118 7.90 -23.96 -51.65
C LEU A 118 8.77 -24.29 -50.42
N GLY A 119 8.26 -24.12 -49.20
CA GLY A 119 9.03 -24.45 -47.99
C GLY A 119 8.22 -24.40 -46.69
N SER A 120 8.82 -24.89 -45.60
CA SER A 120 8.29 -24.73 -44.24
C SER A 120 8.54 -23.31 -43.75
N GLY A 121 7.50 -22.58 -43.37
CA GLY A 121 7.60 -21.20 -42.87
C GLY A 121 8.57 -21.02 -41.70
N GLY A 122 9.01 -19.79 -41.46
CA GLY A 122 9.87 -19.47 -40.33
C GLY A 122 9.18 -19.71 -38.99
N ARG A 123 9.96 -19.98 -37.93
CA ARG A 123 9.46 -19.83 -36.56
C ARG A 123 9.33 -18.33 -36.32
N GLY A 124 8.11 -17.84 -36.14
CA GLY A 124 7.86 -16.43 -35.84
C GLY A 124 8.59 -15.98 -34.56
N VAL A 125 8.73 -14.68 -34.39
CA VAL A 125 9.42 -14.07 -33.24
C VAL A 125 8.41 -13.65 -32.18
N SER A 126 8.88 -13.50 -30.93
CA SER A 126 8.01 -12.96 -29.88
C SER A 126 7.58 -11.52 -30.21
N PRO A 127 6.31 -11.17 -30.01
CA PRO A 127 5.86 -9.81 -30.25
C PRO A 127 6.27 -8.86 -29.12
N GLU A 128 6.43 -7.59 -29.46
CA GLU A 128 6.55 -6.46 -28.55
C GLU A 128 5.34 -5.55 -28.78
N PHE A 129 4.69 -5.19 -27.68
CA PHE A 129 3.59 -4.22 -27.70
C PHE A 129 4.10 -2.86 -27.23
N SER A 130 3.91 -1.85 -28.07
CA SER A 130 4.37 -0.47 -27.82
C SER A 130 3.20 0.50 -27.70
N GLU A 131 3.46 1.62 -27.02
CA GLU A 131 2.57 2.78 -27.01
C GLU A 131 2.49 3.44 -28.40
N HIS A 132 1.37 4.12 -28.68
CA HIS A 132 1.20 4.84 -29.94
C HIS A 132 2.30 5.89 -30.18
N ARG A 133 2.77 6.58 -29.13
CA ARG A 133 3.86 7.55 -29.24
C ARG A 133 5.19 6.88 -29.61
N SER A 134 5.45 5.69 -29.08
CA SER A 134 6.63 4.92 -29.42
C SER A 134 6.62 4.51 -30.88
N ASP A 135 5.45 4.21 -31.45
CA ASP A 135 5.29 3.95 -32.88
C ASP A 135 5.54 5.20 -33.72
N MET A 136 5.02 6.36 -33.31
CA MET A 136 5.31 7.63 -33.99
C MET A 136 6.82 7.91 -34.05
N LYS A 137 7.56 7.62 -32.98
CA LYS A 137 9.01 7.79 -32.94
C LYS A 137 9.75 6.78 -33.81
N ARG A 138 9.33 5.51 -33.82
CA ARG A 138 9.91 4.46 -34.67
C ARG A 138 9.71 4.75 -36.16
N GLU A 139 8.58 5.36 -36.51
CA GLU A 139 8.23 5.73 -37.88
C GLU A 139 8.81 7.09 -38.31
N ASP A 140 9.46 7.81 -37.39
CA ASP A 140 10.15 9.07 -37.70
C ASP A 140 11.51 8.79 -38.31
N THR A 141 11.59 8.91 -39.63
CA THR A 141 12.78 8.59 -40.41
C THR A 141 13.64 9.82 -40.75
N GLY A 142 13.33 10.99 -40.17
CA GLY A 142 14.04 12.26 -40.41
C GLY A 142 15.17 12.56 -39.41
N GLU A 143 16.19 13.32 -39.84
CA GLU A 143 17.30 13.80 -38.97
C GLU A 143 16.86 14.81 -37.89
N LYS A 144 15.65 15.40 -38.01
CA LYS A 144 15.11 16.37 -37.04
C LYS A 144 13.64 16.06 -36.78
N SER A 145 13.36 15.43 -35.64
CA SER A 145 11.99 15.22 -35.18
C SER A 145 11.32 16.57 -34.91
N ALA A 146 10.08 16.75 -35.38
CA ALA A 146 9.28 17.93 -35.06
C ALA A 146 8.78 17.82 -33.62
N HIS A 147 9.43 18.53 -32.70
CA HIS A 147 8.98 18.65 -31.31
C HIS A 147 8.12 19.90 -31.17
N ILE A 148 6.82 19.71 -30.92
CA ILE A 148 5.89 20.81 -30.65
C ILE A 148 5.60 20.78 -29.15
N GLN A 149 6.00 21.84 -28.43
CA GLN A 149 5.72 22.03 -27.01
C GLN A 149 4.77 23.22 -26.82
N HIS A 150 3.61 22.99 -26.22
CA HIS A 150 2.64 24.02 -25.86
C HIS A 150 2.86 24.53 -24.40
N ASP A 151 2.23 25.66 -24.06
CA ASP A 151 2.52 26.48 -22.88
C ASP A 151 2.44 25.75 -21.50
N LYS A 152 3.33 26.14 -20.58
CA LYS A 152 3.60 25.50 -19.28
C LYS A 152 2.72 26.01 -18.14
N GLU A 153 1.91 27.05 -18.34
CA GLU A 153 1.07 27.63 -17.27
C GLU A 153 0.14 26.60 -16.61
N ALA A 154 -0.40 25.65 -17.39
CA ALA A 154 -1.23 24.58 -16.85
C ALA A 154 -0.48 23.65 -15.88
N LEU A 155 0.84 23.49 -16.04
CA LEU A 155 1.69 22.65 -15.17
C LEU A 155 1.93 23.30 -13.80
N LEU A 156 2.00 24.63 -13.71
CA LEU A 156 2.15 25.34 -12.43
C LEU A 156 0.95 25.10 -11.50
N SER A 157 -0.27 25.14 -12.06
CA SER A 157 -1.49 24.82 -11.32
C SER A 157 -1.51 23.37 -10.79
N LEU A 158 -0.84 22.45 -11.51
CA LEU A 158 -0.72 21.04 -11.14
C LEU A 158 0.28 20.85 -10.00
N CYS A 159 1.40 21.59 -10.00
CA CYS A 159 2.35 21.60 -8.88
C CYS A 159 1.69 22.00 -7.56
N GLN A 160 0.84 23.05 -7.56
CA GLN A 160 0.09 23.46 -6.37
C GLN A 160 -0.87 22.36 -5.88
N LYS A 161 -1.52 21.64 -6.81
CA LYS A 161 -2.39 20.50 -6.45
C LYS A 161 -1.60 19.35 -5.84
N LYS A 162 -0.41 19.04 -6.38
CA LYS A 162 0.50 18.04 -5.79
C LYS A 162 0.91 18.41 -4.37
N GLN A 163 1.23 19.68 -4.11
CA GLN A 163 1.53 20.16 -2.74
C GLN A 163 0.34 20.02 -1.80
N ARG A 164 -0.88 20.33 -2.24
CA ARG A 164 -2.11 20.11 -1.43
C ARG A 164 -2.34 18.63 -1.15
N ASN A 165 -2.05 17.74 -2.10
CA ASN A 165 -2.15 16.30 -1.86
C ASN A 165 -1.10 15.83 -0.84
N LEU A 166 0.12 16.37 -0.89
CA LEU A 166 1.16 16.08 0.11
C LEU A 166 0.70 16.47 1.52
N ALA A 167 0.07 17.63 1.69
CA ALA A 167 -0.48 18.04 2.99
C ALA A 167 -1.50 17.04 3.54
N LEU A 168 -2.33 16.42 2.69
CA LEU A 168 -3.26 15.36 3.10
C LEU A 168 -2.55 14.07 3.50
N ALA A 169 -1.42 13.74 2.86
CA ALA A 169 -0.60 12.59 3.26
C ALA A 169 0.05 12.80 4.63
N VAL A 170 0.54 14.01 4.88
CA VAL A 170 1.10 14.40 6.19
C VAL A 170 0.02 14.32 7.27
N ASP A 171 -1.17 14.91 7.04
CA ASP A 171 -2.29 14.83 8.00
C ASP A 171 -2.73 13.37 8.29
N ALA A 172 -2.76 12.50 7.27
CA ALA A 172 -3.03 11.08 7.46
C ALA A 172 -1.94 10.39 8.31
N SER A 173 -0.67 10.68 8.03
CA SER A 173 0.47 10.09 8.74
C SER A 173 0.52 10.55 10.20
N ASP A 174 0.25 11.84 10.45
CA ASP A 174 0.23 12.41 11.80
C ASP A 174 -0.92 11.80 12.62
N LEU A 175 -2.11 11.69 12.02
CA LEU A 175 -3.27 11.06 12.68
C LEU A 175 -3.04 9.58 12.97
N GLU A 176 -2.43 8.83 12.04
CA GLU A 176 -2.06 7.42 12.24
C GLU A 176 -1.09 7.26 13.42
N CYS A 177 -0.02 8.07 13.45
CA CYS A 177 0.95 8.06 14.53
C CYS A 177 0.30 8.41 15.88
N ASP A 178 -0.59 9.41 15.92
CA ASP A 178 -1.27 9.81 17.14
C ASP A 178 -2.25 8.75 17.65
N LEU A 179 -2.99 8.07 16.76
CA LEU A 179 -3.90 6.99 17.13
C LEU A 179 -3.14 5.76 17.66
N GLU A 180 -2.00 5.40 17.08
CA GLU A 180 -1.14 4.31 17.56
C GLU A 180 -0.49 4.63 18.92
N ASN A 181 0.07 5.84 19.03
CA ASN A 181 0.67 6.32 20.27
C ASN A 181 -0.35 6.40 21.41
N LYS A 182 -1.57 6.87 21.13
CA LYS A 182 -2.68 6.91 22.10
C LYS A 182 -2.94 5.54 22.70
N LYS A 183 -3.13 4.51 21.87
CA LYS A 183 -3.35 3.12 22.33
C LYS A 183 -2.19 2.63 23.19
N THR A 184 -0.96 2.93 22.78
CA THR A 184 0.26 2.52 23.51
C THR A 184 0.35 3.19 24.87
N TRP A 185 0.06 4.49 24.96
CA TRP A 185 0.10 5.24 26.21
C TRP A 185 -1.03 4.85 27.16
N GLU A 186 -2.24 4.58 26.65
CA GLU A 186 -3.35 4.07 27.48
C GLU A 186 -2.99 2.75 28.17
N VAL A 187 -2.38 1.81 27.43
CA VAL A 187 -1.90 0.54 27.99
C VAL A 187 -0.80 0.76 29.03
N ASN A 188 0.18 1.62 28.74
CA ASN A 188 1.27 1.90 29.69
C ASN A 188 0.75 2.58 30.96
N LEU A 189 -0.23 3.48 30.84
CA LEU A 189 -0.87 4.12 32.00
C LEU A 189 -1.59 3.11 32.89
N GLU A 190 -2.33 2.19 32.29
CA GLU A 190 -3.01 1.13 33.04
C GLU A 190 -2.00 0.22 33.77
N GLN A 191 -0.95 -0.23 33.07
CA GLN A 191 0.11 -1.06 33.66
C GLN A 191 0.84 -0.38 34.81
N LEU A 192 1.26 0.88 34.62
CA LEU A 192 1.94 1.66 35.66
C LEU A 192 1.03 1.96 36.85
N SER A 193 -0.26 2.19 36.62
CA SER A 193 -1.24 2.37 37.70
C SER A 193 -1.38 1.09 38.54
N GLN A 194 -1.50 -0.06 37.88
CA GLN A 194 -1.56 -1.36 38.57
C GLN A 194 -0.27 -1.67 39.33
N GLU A 195 0.89 -1.37 38.75
CA GLU A 195 2.19 -1.54 39.42
C GLU A 195 2.31 -0.65 40.66
N LYS A 196 1.86 0.62 40.57
CA LYS A 196 1.81 1.53 41.71
C LYS A 196 0.94 0.97 42.83
N ASP A 197 -0.29 0.57 42.52
CA ASP A 197 -1.24 0.04 43.51
C ASP A 197 -0.68 -1.22 44.20
N ASN A 198 -0.03 -2.11 43.43
CA ASN A 198 0.63 -3.29 43.97
C ASN A 198 1.78 -2.94 44.93
N LEU A 199 2.64 -1.99 44.57
CA LEU A 199 3.75 -1.54 45.43
C LEU A 199 3.24 -0.86 46.71
N GLU A 200 2.13 -0.12 46.63
CA GLU A 200 1.49 0.47 47.81
C GLU A 200 0.95 -0.61 48.76
N ILE A 201 0.27 -1.63 48.24
CA ILE A 201 -0.23 -2.78 49.00
C ILE A 201 0.94 -3.54 49.66
N GLU A 202 2.01 -3.82 48.91
CA GLU A 202 3.20 -4.47 49.45
C GLU A 202 3.86 -3.65 50.57
N GLY A 203 3.96 -2.34 50.37
CA GLY A 203 4.50 -1.42 51.36
C GLY A 203 3.68 -1.37 52.65
N ILE A 204 2.35 -1.42 52.57
CA ILE A 204 1.46 -1.51 53.73
C ILE A 204 1.65 -2.85 54.45
N ARG A 205 1.58 -3.96 53.72
CA ARG A 205 1.74 -5.31 54.29
C ARG A 205 3.10 -5.46 55.00
N ARG A 206 4.16 -4.88 54.44
CA ARG A 206 5.49 -4.93 55.04
C ARG A 206 5.54 -4.17 56.37
N LYS A 207 4.95 -2.97 56.44
CA LYS A 207 4.85 -2.20 57.70
C LYS A 207 4.12 -2.98 58.78
N GLU A 208 3.00 -3.63 58.45
CA GLU A 208 2.23 -4.44 59.39
C GLU A 208 3.03 -5.63 59.90
N LEU A 209 3.77 -6.30 59.02
CA LEU A 209 4.64 -7.41 59.39
C LEU A 209 5.81 -6.97 60.28
N PHE A 210 6.39 -5.81 60.00
CA PHE A 210 7.42 -5.20 60.84
C PHE A 210 6.90 -4.87 62.24
N ILE A 211 5.74 -4.20 62.35
CA ILE A 211 5.11 -3.86 63.64
C ILE A 211 4.88 -5.13 64.47
N THR A 212 4.28 -6.15 63.84
CA THR A 212 4.00 -7.44 64.50
C THR A 212 5.29 -8.07 65.05
N ARG A 213 6.35 -8.08 64.24
CA ARG A 213 7.63 -8.69 64.63
C ARG A 213 8.36 -7.91 65.72
N VAL A 214 8.28 -6.58 65.69
CA VAL A 214 8.80 -5.72 66.77
C VAL A 214 8.05 -5.98 68.08
N ASP A 215 6.73 -6.13 68.03
CA ASP A 215 5.92 -6.41 69.23
C ASP A 215 6.25 -7.79 69.83
N GLU A 216 6.46 -8.82 69.00
CA GLU A 216 6.93 -10.13 69.44
C GLU A 216 8.30 -10.05 70.13
N LEU A 217 9.26 -9.32 69.55
CA LEU A 217 10.59 -9.13 70.12
C LEU A 217 10.55 -8.34 71.43
N LYS A 218 9.71 -7.30 71.52
CA LYS A 218 9.50 -6.55 72.78
C LYS A 218 8.91 -7.41 73.88
N LYS A 219 7.97 -8.31 73.56
CA LYS A 219 7.44 -9.29 74.53
C LYS A 219 8.53 -10.24 75.03
N ALA A 220 9.42 -10.69 74.14
CA ALA A 220 10.56 -11.51 74.51
C ALA A 220 11.56 -10.75 75.41
N ASP A 221 11.89 -9.49 75.08
CA ASP A 221 12.73 -8.63 75.93
C ASP A 221 12.15 -8.47 77.34
N PHE A 222 10.86 -8.17 77.42
CA PHE A 222 10.15 -8.02 78.69
C PHE A 222 10.16 -9.32 79.52
N SER A 223 10.03 -10.48 78.88
CA SER A 223 10.15 -11.77 79.57
C SER A 223 11.56 -12.01 80.11
N LEU A 224 12.61 -11.66 79.35
CA LEU A 224 14.00 -11.78 79.81
C LEU A 224 14.31 -10.81 80.97
N GLU A 225 13.76 -9.60 80.92
CA GLU A 225 13.87 -8.61 81.99
C GLU A 225 13.18 -9.09 83.29
N ASN A 226 12.00 -9.69 83.19
CA ASN A 226 11.35 -10.32 84.35
C ASN A 226 12.20 -11.46 84.94
N ASN A 227 12.80 -12.30 84.09
CA ASN A 227 13.70 -13.37 84.55
C ASN A 227 14.96 -12.82 85.26
N LEU A 228 15.54 -11.73 84.77
CA LEU A 228 16.65 -11.03 85.44
C LEU A 228 16.22 -10.50 86.81
N ASN A 229 15.06 -9.84 86.88
CA ASN A 229 14.52 -9.33 88.14
C ASN A 229 14.26 -10.46 89.17
N GLU A 230 13.81 -11.64 88.72
CA GLU A 230 13.67 -12.81 89.59
C GLU A 230 15.01 -13.41 90.03
N LEU A 231 15.99 -13.48 89.14
CA LEU A 231 17.35 -13.92 89.46
C LEU A 231 18.02 -13.00 90.47
N ASP A 232 17.86 -11.68 90.31
CA ASP A 232 18.41 -10.69 91.24
C ASP A 232 17.81 -10.84 92.65
N LYS A 233 16.51 -11.15 92.76
CA LYS A 233 15.89 -11.47 94.05
C LYS A 233 16.50 -12.74 94.68
N LYS A 234 16.73 -13.79 93.88
CA LYS A 234 17.35 -15.04 94.35
C LYS A 234 18.81 -14.83 94.77
N LEU A 235 19.60 -14.13 93.96
CA LEU A 235 20.99 -13.77 94.27
C LEU A 235 21.06 -12.98 95.59
N ASN A 236 20.22 -11.96 95.76
CA ASN A 236 20.16 -11.17 96.99
C ASN A 236 19.80 -12.02 98.22
N PHE A 237 18.87 -12.97 98.07
CA PHE A 237 18.53 -13.91 99.15
C PHE A 237 19.73 -14.79 99.55
N TYR A 238 20.38 -15.42 98.58
CA TYR A 238 21.53 -16.30 98.84
C TYR A 238 22.75 -15.52 99.38
N HIS A 239 22.99 -14.29 98.93
CA HIS A 239 24.01 -13.40 99.51
C HIS A 239 23.76 -13.08 100.97
N ARG A 240 22.52 -12.72 101.31
CA ARG A 240 22.14 -12.47 102.72
C ARG A 240 22.32 -13.72 103.57
N LYS A 241 21.91 -14.88 103.04
CA LYS A 241 22.05 -16.17 103.71
C LYS A 241 23.52 -16.54 103.93
N LEU A 242 24.36 -16.40 102.90
CA LEU A 242 25.80 -16.64 102.98
C LEU A 242 26.46 -15.71 104.01
N SER A 243 26.18 -14.41 103.95
CA SER A 243 26.70 -13.42 104.90
C SER A 243 26.30 -13.70 106.35
N TYR A 244 25.12 -14.27 106.59
CA TYR A 244 24.71 -14.72 107.92
C TYR A 244 25.52 -15.93 108.40
N LEU A 245 25.66 -16.96 107.55
CA LEU A 245 26.37 -18.20 107.90
C LEU A 245 27.87 -17.99 108.08
N GLU A 246 28.50 -17.09 107.30
CA GLU A 246 29.94 -16.78 107.40
C GLU A 246 30.32 -15.98 108.67
N LYS A 247 29.34 -15.42 109.41
CA LYS A 247 29.57 -14.73 110.69
C LYS A 247 29.71 -15.67 111.89
N ILE A 248 29.52 -16.98 111.70
CA ILE A 248 29.58 -17.98 112.78
C ILE A 248 31.05 -18.39 112.99
N SER A 249 31.62 -18.10 114.18
CA SER A 249 33.06 -18.25 114.46
C SER A 249 33.58 -19.70 114.52
N HIS A 250 32.70 -20.68 114.74
CA HIS A 250 33.01 -22.12 114.78
C HIS A 250 31.85 -22.93 114.15
N PRO A 251 31.73 -22.94 112.82
CA PRO A 251 30.63 -23.62 112.14
C PRO A 251 30.71 -25.14 112.35
N ASP A 252 29.56 -25.80 112.49
CA ASP A 252 29.49 -27.25 112.49
C ASP A 252 29.59 -27.80 111.05
N ASN A 253 29.92 -29.09 110.89
CA ASN A 253 30.12 -29.71 109.58
C ASN A 253 28.90 -29.57 108.65
N LYS A 254 27.68 -29.49 109.22
CA LYS A 254 26.45 -29.23 108.44
C LYS A 254 26.42 -27.81 107.86
N THR A 255 26.81 -26.81 108.66
CA THR A 255 26.91 -25.42 108.22
C THR A 255 27.99 -25.24 107.15
N GLU A 256 29.14 -25.91 107.25
CA GLU A 256 30.19 -25.88 106.21
C GLU A 256 29.72 -26.46 104.87
N ILE A 257 29.00 -27.59 104.90
CA ILE A 257 28.39 -28.19 103.70
C ILE A 257 27.35 -27.24 103.09
N GLU A 258 26.54 -26.57 103.90
CA GLU A 258 25.53 -25.62 103.44
C GLU A 258 26.16 -24.36 102.82
N ILE A 259 27.24 -23.82 103.42
CA ILE A 259 28.01 -22.71 102.84
C ILE A 259 28.56 -23.08 101.46
N LYS A 260 29.13 -24.28 101.32
CA LYS A 260 29.64 -24.76 100.02
C LYS A 260 28.51 -24.87 98.99
N ALA A 261 27.39 -25.49 99.35
CA ALA A 261 26.24 -25.61 98.47
C ALA A 261 25.65 -24.25 98.05
N ILE A 262 25.65 -23.26 98.94
CA ILE A 262 25.22 -21.89 98.62
C ILE A 262 26.20 -21.22 97.64
N LYS A 263 27.52 -21.40 97.83
CA LYS A 263 28.53 -20.89 96.89
C LYS A 263 28.39 -21.50 95.50
N ASP A 264 28.16 -22.82 95.42
CA ASP A 264 27.88 -23.51 94.15
C ASP A 264 26.60 -22.97 93.50
N THR A 265 25.52 -22.79 94.28
CA THR A 265 24.26 -22.22 93.78
C THR A 265 24.42 -20.77 93.30
N LEU A 266 25.23 -19.96 93.98
CA LEU A 266 25.51 -18.58 93.57
C LEU A 266 26.27 -18.54 92.23
N ASN A 267 27.26 -19.41 92.03
CA ASN A 267 27.97 -19.53 90.76
C ASN A 267 27.00 -19.88 89.61
N ASP A 268 26.14 -20.89 89.81
CA ASP A 268 25.12 -21.26 88.82
C ASP A 268 24.15 -20.10 88.50
N LEU A 269 23.77 -19.31 89.51
CA LEU A 269 22.89 -18.15 89.33
C LEU A 269 23.58 -17.01 88.57
N TYR A 270 24.88 -16.78 88.81
CA TYR A 270 25.66 -15.80 88.05
C TYR A 270 25.81 -16.20 86.59
N GLU A 271 26.11 -17.47 86.31
CA GLU A 271 26.18 -17.98 84.92
C GLU A 271 24.84 -17.80 84.20
N LYS A 272 23.72 -18.08 84.88
CA LYS A 272 22.37 -17.85 84.32
C LYS A 272 22.10 -16.36 84.09
N GLN A 273 22.47 -15.49 85.01
CA GLN A 273 22.28 -14.05 84.87
C GLN A 273 23.05 -13.52 83.65
N GLU A 274 24.31 -13.94 83.49
CA GLU A 274 25.16 -13.53 82.38
C GLU A 274 24.63 -14.05 81.03
N ASN A 275 24.14 -15.30 80.97
CA ASN A 275 23.53 -15.85 79.77
C ASN A 275 22.27 -15.05 79.37
N ILE A 276 21.41 -14.70 80.34
CA ILE A 276 20.21 -13.89 80.04
C ILE A 276 20.58 -12.48 79.57
N ARG A 277 21.61 -11.84 80.18
CA ARG A 277 22.12 -10.54 79.70
C ARG A 277 22.61 -10.64 78.26
N LEU A 278 23.39 -11.67 77.93
CA LEU A 278 23.90 -11.90 76.58
C LEU A 278 22.77 -12.18 75.57
N GLN A 279 21.71 -12.87 75.98
CA GLN A 279 20.51 -13.06 75.14
C GLN A 279 19.79 -11.74 74.88
N ARG A 280 19.68 -10.88 75.91
CA ARG A 280 19.07 -9.56 75.79
C ARG A 280 19.86 -8.67 74.83
N ASP A 281 21.17 -8.60 74.99
CA ASP A 281 22.06 -7.81 74.11
C ASP A 281 21.94 -8.26 72.64
N LYS A 282 21.90 -9.57 72.40
CA LYS A 282 21.66 -10.12 71.06
C LYS A 282 20.31 -9.72 70.49
N LEU A 283 19.27 -9.70 71.32
CA LEU A 283 17.92 -9.31 70.91
C LEU A 283 17.84 -7.80 70.58
N THR A 284 18.54 -6.95 71.34
CA THR A 284 18.68 -5.52 71.03
C THR A 284 19.40 -5.29 69.70
N GLN A 285 20.53 -5.96 69.48
CA GLN A 285 21.25 -5.88 68.19
C GLN A 285 20.37 -6.35 67.02
N TYR A 286 19.62 -7.43 67.22
CA TYR A 286 18.71 -7.95 66.20
C TYR A 286 17.57 -6.95 65.88
N LEU A 287 17.04 -6.25 66.89
CA LEU A 287 16.03 -5.20 66.69
C LEU A 287 16.58 -4.02 65.88
N GLU A 288 17.81 -3.57 66.15
CA GLU A 288 18.46 -2.49 65.39
C GLU A 288 18.68 -2.88 63.93
N LEU A 289 19.17 -4.11 63.68
CA LEU A 289 19.35 -4.64 62.32
C LEU A 289 18.03 -4.75 61.58
N LEU A 290 16.97 -5.23 62.24
CA LEU A 290 15.65 -5.34 61.66
C LEU A 290 15.07 -3.96 61.29
N GLN A 291 15.23 -2.97 62.16
CA GLN A 291 14.81 -1.59 61.90
C GLN A 291 15.51 -0.99 60.68
N LEU A 292 16.83 -1.18 60.60
CA LEU A 292 17.63 -0.65 59.49
C LEU A 292 17.25 -1.32 58.16
N ALA A 293 17.08 -2.64 58.16
CA ALA A 293 16.64 -3.38 56.97
C ALA A 293 15.24 -2.95 56.49
N ASP A 294 14.29 -2.77 57.41
CA ASP A 294 12.93 -2.36 57.06
C ASP A 294 12.88 -0.91 56.53
N GLN A 295 13.64 0.01 57.14
CA GLN A 295 13.77 1.38 56.63
C GLN A 295 14.34 1.42 55.21
N GLN A 296 15.35 0.59 54.92
CA GLN A 296 15.93 0.48 53.58
C GLN A 296 14.90 -0.03 52.57
N GLU A 297 14.18 -1.11 52.87
CA GLU A 297 13.13 -1.63 51.99
C GLU A 297 12.00 -0.61 51.76
N LEU A 298 11.50 0.04 52.81
CA LEU A 298 10.46 1.07 52.68
C LEU A 298 10.92 2.28 51.86
N SER A 299 12.20 2.65 51.96
CA SER A 299 12.78 3.70 51.12
C SER A 299 12.85 3.28 49.64
N SER A 300 13.17 2.00 49.38
CA SER A 300 13.17 1.42 48.03
C SER A 300 11.77 1.45 47.41
N TYR A 301 10.73 1.04 48.16
CA TYR A 301 9.34 1.14 47.71
C TYR A 301 8.93 2.58 47.37
N LYS A 302 9.23 3.54 48.25
CA LYS A 302 8.95 4.96 47.99
C LYS A 302 9.65 5.48 46.74
N ASN A 303 10.91 5.12 46.53
CA ASN A 303 11.67 5.54 45.35
C ASN A 303 11.07 4.97 44.06
N LYS A 304 10.66 3.69 44.06
CA LYS A 304 9.99 3.07 42.91
C LYS A 304 8.64 3.73 42.62
N ILE A 305 7.82 3.97 43.65
CA ILE A 305 6.54 4.67 43.50
C ILE A 305 6.75 6.06 42.88
N ASN A 306 7.73 6.83 43.38
CA ASN A 306 8.04 8.15 42.83
C ASN A 306 8.49 8.09 41.36
N GLN A 307 9.27 7.08 40.96
CA GLN A 307 9.63 6.87 39.56
C GLN A 307 8.41 6.56 38.69
N ILE A 308 7.50 5.72 39.17
CA ILE A 308 6.24 5.41 38.49
C ILE A 308 5.36 6.65 38.37
N GLU A 309 5.27 7.48 39.40
CA GLU A 309 4.49 8.74 39.36
C GLU A 309 5.02 9.72 38.31
N ILE A 310 6.34 9.84 38.17
CA ILE A 310 6.97 10.65 37.12
C ILE A 310 6.60 10.08 35.74
N ALA A 311 6.65 8.76 35.56
CA ALA A 311 6.29 8.10 34.30
C ALA A 311 4.80 8.27 33.97
N LEU A 312 3.91 8.11 34.96
CA LEU A 312 2.48 8.36 34.82
C LEU A 312 2.21 9.80 34.37
N ALA A 313 2.85 10.79 35.00
CA ALA A 313 2.70 12.20 34.62
C ALA A 313 3.18 12.48 33.19
N TYR A 314 4.27 11.82 32.75
CA TYR A 314 4.77 11.91 31.38
C TYR A 314 3.74 11.35 30.37
N TYR A 315 3.24 10.14 30.58
CA TYR A 315 2.28 9.52 29.67
C TYR A 315 0.93 10.25 29.66
N GLN A 316 0.45 10.75 30.81
CA GLN A 316 -0.77 11.56 30.89
C GLN A 316 -0.65 12.85 30.08
N ARG A 317 0.50 13.54 30.13
CA ARG A 317 0.74 14.75 29.33
C ARG A 317 0.70 14.42 27.84
N ASN A 318 1.46 13.41 27.41
CA ASN A 318 1.51 13.02 26.01
C ASN A 318 0.13 12.57 25.50
N LEU A 319 -0.63 11.81 26.29
CA LEU A 319 -1.98 11.40 25.94
C LEU A 319 -2.93 12.59 25.77
N LYS A 320 -2.79 13.63 26.62
CA LYS A 320 -3.54 14.87 26.47
C LYS A 320 -3.19 15.59 25.15
N GLU A 321 -1.90 15.75 24.85
CA GLU A 321 -1.43 16.38 23.61
C GLU A 321 -1.86 15.62 22.36
N ALA A 322 -1.82 14.28 22.36
CA ALA A 322 -2.36 13.50 21.25
C ALA A 322 -3.88 13.62 21.14
N ASN A 323 -4.63 13.62 22.24
CA ASN A 323 -6.09 13.80 22.16
C ASN A 323 -6.46 15.17 21.57
N GLU A 324 -5.69 16.22 21.87
CA GLU A 324 -5.86 17.55 21.25
C GLU A 324 -5.55 17.52 19.75
N ARG A 325 -4.50 16.80 19.30
CA ARG A 325 -4.16 16.64 17.87
C ARG A 325 -5.14 15.76 17.10
N ILE A 326 -5.61 14.67 17.71
CA ILE A 326 -6.63 13.78 17.18
C ILE A 326 -7.94 14.55 17.01
N ASN A 327 -8.29 15.41 17.97
CA ASN A 327 -9.46 16.29 17.93
C ASN A 327 -10.77 15.51 17.63
N GLY A 328 -10.94 14.35 18.29
CA GLY A 328 -12.12 13.51 18.13
C GLY A 328 -12.17 12.66 16.86
N ARG A 329 -11.14 12.71 15.99
CA ARG A 329 -11.04 11.86 14.81
C ARG A 329 -10.77 10.40 15.19
N ASP A 330 -11.24 9.46 14.37
CA ASP A 330 -11.07 8.03 14.60
C ASP A 330 -10.36 7.31 13.44
N GLU A 331 -10.29 5.98 13.54
CA GLU A 331 -9.73 5.13 12.49
C GLU A 331 -10.52 5.21 11.17
N ASN A 332 -11.84 5.45 11.23
CA ASN A 332 -12.66 5.61 10.03
C ASN A 332 -12.34 6.91 9.30
N ASP A 333 -12.13 7.99 10.05
CA ASP A 333 -11.65 9.26 9.50
C ASP A 333 -10.28 9.10 8.83
N LEU A 334 -9.37 8.34 9.45
CA LEU A 334 -8.07 8.02 8.85
C LEU A 334 -8.24 7.28 7.52
N GLN A 335 -9.09 6.25 7.46
CA GLN A 335 -9.38 5.53 6.22
C GLN A 335 -9.99 6.44 5.15
N LEU A 336 -10.86 7.36 5.56
CA LEU A 336 -11.49 8.33 4.66
C LEU A 336 -10.48 9.35 4.12
N ILE A 337 -9.53 9.82 4.94
CA ILE A 337 -8.42 10.69 4.49
C ILE A 337 -7.51 9.92 3.51
N LYS A 338 -7.11 8.69 3.86
CA LYS A 338 -6.29 7.82 2.98
C LYS A 338 -6.97 7.55 1.63
N GLY A 339 -8.27 7.28 1.65
CA GLY A 339 -9.09 7.10 0.44
C GLY A 339 -9.14 8.36 -0.43
N ARG A 340 -9.44 9.52 0.18
CA ARG A 340 -9.44 10.82 -0.51
C ARG A 340 -8.08 11.19 -1.07
N TYR A 341 -7.00 10.90 -0.34
CA TYR A 341 -5.63 11.12 -0.80
C TYR A 341 -5.34 10.28 -2.05
N LYS A 342 -5.62 8.97 -2.00
CA LYS A 342 -5.44 8.05 -3.13
C LYS A 342 -6.19 8.52 -4.37
N GLU A 343 -7.46 8.91 -4.21
CA GLU A 343 -8.28 9.43 -5.32
C GLU A 343 -7.72 10.73 -5.91
N LYS A 344 -7.35 11.71 -5.07
CA LYS A 344 -6.79 12.98 -5.53
C LYS A 344 -5.45 12.81 -6.22
N VAL A 345 -4.60 11.91 -5.74
CA VAL A 345 -3.32 11.59 -6.38
C VAL A 345 -3.56 10.95 -7.74
N ASP A 346 -4.43 9.95 -7.84
CA ASP A 346 -4.78 9.31 -9.12
C ASP A 346 -5.29 10.34 -10.13
N LEU A 347 -6.24 11.18 -9.75
CA LEU A 347 -6.76 12.26 -10.61
C LEU A 347 -5.69 13.27 -11.02
N THR A 348 -4.77 13.61 -10.12
CA THR A 348 -3.69 14.56 -10.41
C THR A 348 -2.68 13.96 -11.38
N LEU A 349 -2.34 12.68 -11.22
CA LEU A 349 -1.45 11.95 -12.14
C LEU A 349 -2.09 11.80 -13.52
N ARG A 350 -3.37 11.41 -13.60
CA ARG A 350 -4.12 11.34 -14.86
C ARG A 350 -4.18 12.70 -15.56
N ARG A 351 -4.37 13.78 -14.81
CA ARG A 351 -4.35 15.15 -15.34
C ARG A 351 -2.98 15.56 -15.85
N GLU A 352 -1.92 15.19 -15.15
CA GLU A 352 -0.56 15.41 -15.62
C GLU A 352 -0.28 14.67 -16.92
N HIS A 353 -0.67 13.40 -16.99
CA HIS A 353 -0.51 12.60 -18.20
C HIS A 353 -1.31 13.17 -19.37
N PHE A 354 -2.57 13.55 -19.13
CA PHE A 354 -3.42 14.23 -20.10
C PHE A 354 -2.76 15.50 -20.65
N LEU A 355 -2.24 16.37 -19.76
CA LEU A 355 -1.58 17.61 -20.17
C LEU A 355 -0.29 17.32 -20.96
N LYS A 356 0.57 16.41 -20.49
CA LYS A 356 1.78 16.01 -21.23
C LYS A 356 1.45 15.43 -22.61
N LYS A 357 0.30 14.76 -22.76
CA LYS A 357 -0.18 14.27 -24.06
C LYS A 357 -0.70 15.36 -24.97
N SER A 358 -1.43 16.33 -24.43
CA SER A 358 -1.92 17.45 -25.23
C SER A 358 -0.83 18.46 -25.60
N LEU A 359 0.21 18.58 -24.77
CA LEU A 359 1.22 19.64 -24.91
C LEU A 359 2.45 19.22 -25.72
N GLU A 360 2.73 17.92 -25.84
CA GLU A 360 3.93 17.41 -26.50
C GLU A 360 3.58 16.31 -27.50
N THR A 361 3.85 16.59 -28.78
CA THR A 361 3.88 15.60 -29.86
C THR A 361 5.30 15.48 -30.41
N GLU A 362 5.73 14.24 -30.63
CA GLU A 362 7.07 13.91 -31.14
C GLU A 362 6.93 12.68 -32.05
N GLY A 363 7.75 12.60 -33.09
CA GLY A 363 7.71 11.54 -34.09
C GLY A 363 6.78 11.84 -35.28
N ARG A 364 6.65 10.87 -36.18
CA ARG A 364 5.85 10.98 -37.40
C ARG A 364 4.40 10.59 -37.15
N HIS A 365 3.48 11.49 -37.45
CA HIS A 365 2.05 11.20 -37.46
C HIS A 365 1.68 10.12 -38.49
N PRO A 366 0.63 9.31 -38.22
CA PRO A 366 0.14 8.33 -39.18
C PRO A 366 -0.30 9.00 -40.47
N ASP A 367 -0.09 8.31 -41.59
CA ASP A 367 -0.53 8.79 -42.91
C ASP A 367 -2.07 8.82 -42.98
N HIS A 368 -2.74 7.92 -42.25
CA HIS A 368 -4.18 7.90 -42.07
C HIS A 368 -4.59 7.51 -40.65
N SER A 369 -5.53 8.26 -40.08
CA SER A 369 -6.26 7.90 -38.86
C SER A 369 -7.75 7.79 -39.15
N LEU A 370 -8.40 6.79 -38.58
CA LEU A 370 -9.83 6.53 -38.68
C LEU A 370 -10.40 6.31 -37.29
N SER A 371 -11.55 6.90 -36.98
CA SER A 371 -12.20 6.78 -35.67
C SER A 371 -13.45 5.91 -35.79
N LEU A 372 -13.38 4.70 -35.25
CA LEU A 372 -14.50 3.77 -35.23
C LEU A 372 -15.35 3.98 -33.97
N PRO A 373 -16.69 4.03 -34.10
CA PRO A 373 -17.59 4.18 -32.97
C PRO A 373 -17.57 2.93 -32.09
N THR A 374 -17.77 3.14 -30.81
CA THR A 374 -17.86 2.06 -29.81
C THR A 374 -19.15 2.22 -29.00
N SER A 375 -19.45 1.32 -28.06
CA SER A 375 -20.71 1.35 -27.30
C SER A 375 -20.93 2.70 -26.59
N GLU A 376 -19.85 3.31 -26.11
CA GLU A 376 -19.83 4.65 -25.48
C GLU A 376 -20.37 5.78 -26.37
N SER A 377 -20.37 5.59 -27.70
CA SER A 377 -20.84 6.59 -28.65
C SER A 377 -22.37 6.70 -28.68
N GLY A 378 -23.09 5.78 -28.02
CA GLY A 378 -24.56 5.74 -28.01
C GLY A 378 -25.18 5.42 -29.37
N LEU A 379 -24.38 4.86 -30.28
CA LEU A 379 -24.83 4.41 -31.60
C LEU A 379 -25.27 2.95 -31.52
N ALA A 380 -26.23 2.54 -32.35
CA ALA A 380 -26.75 1.17 -32.35
C ALA A 380 -25.75 0.18 -32.96
N PHE A 381 -25.04 0.60 -34.01
CA PHE A 381 -24.02 -0.21 -34.68
C PHE A 381 -22.63 0.34 -34.33
N TYR A 382 -21.83 -0.47 -33.64
CA TYR A 382 -20.54 -0.05 -33.11
C TYR A 382 -19.56 -1.23 -33.06
N VAL A 383 -18.30 -0.94 -32.73
CA VAL A 383 -17.28 -1.95 -32.47
C VAL A 383 -17.28 -2.26 -30.97
N ASP A 384 -17.54 -3.52 -30.59
CA ASP A 384 -17.58 -3.97 -29.21
C ASP A 384 -16.17 -3.94 -28.59
N GLU A 385 -15.98 -3.03 -27.62
CA GLU A 385 -14.71 -2.85 -26.93
C GLU A 385 -14.25 -4.09 -26.16
N ALA A 386 -15.18 -4.82 -25.51
CA ALA A 386 -14.86 -5.98 -24.71
C ALA A 386 -14.35 -7.13 -25.58
N ALA A 387 -15.00 -7.35 -26.72
CA ALA A 387 -14.55 -8.32 -27.71
C ALA A 387 -13.18 -7.97 -28.31
N VAL A 388 -12.92 -6.68 -28.56
CA VAL A 388 -11.60 -6.21 -29.02
C VAL A 388 -10.53 -6.45 -27.95
N LEU A 389 -10.77 -6.07 -26.70
CA LEU A 389 -9.83 -6.28 -25.58
C LEU A 389 -9.50 -7.76 -25.39
N LYS A 390 -10.49 -8.64 -25.50
CA LYS A 390 -10.27 -10.09 -25.43
C LYS A 390 -9.37 -10.57 -26.57
N ALA A 391 -9.66 -10.14 -27.79
CA ALA A 391 -8.85 -10.50 -28.95
C ALA A 391 -7.40 -9.97 -28.84
N MET A 392 -7.19 -8.76 -28.31
CA MET A 392 -5.84 -8.22 -28.04
C MET A 392 -5.03 -9.14 -27.13
N ARG A 393 -5.63 -9.69 -26.07
CA ARG A 393 -4.95 -10.63 -25.17
C ARG A 393 -4.56 -11.93 -25.86
N GLU A 394 -5.45 -12.45 -26.70
CA GLU A 394 -5.16 -13.64 -27.49
C GLU A 394 -4.03 -13.39 -28.50
N GLU A 395 -3.92 -12.16 -29.04
CA GLU A 395 -2.81 -11.75 -29.90
C GLU A 395 -1.48 -11.67 -29.17
N ASN A 396 -1.46 -11.30 -27.88
CA ASN A 396 -0.23 -11.27 -27.08
C ASN A 396 0.50 -12.63 -27.03
N LEU A 397 -0.23 -13.73 -27.21
CA LEU A 397 0.31 -15.08 -27.18
C LEU A 397 0.80 -15.58 -28.56
N ARG A 398 0.55 -14.84 -29.64
CA ARG A 398 0.87 -15.27 -31.00
C ARG A 398 2.25 -14.81 -31.43
N ALA A 399 2.95 -15.67 -32.16
CA ALA A 399 4.24 -15.32 -32.76
C ALA A 399 4.05 -14.32 -33.91
N TYR A 400 4.90 -13.29 -33.93
CA TYR A 400 4.96 -12.30 -35.00
C TYR A 400 5.69 -12.88 -36.24
N SER A 401 5.14 -12.61 -37.42
CA SER A 401 5.81 -12.83 -38.72
C SER A 401 5.53 -11.64 -39.62
N LEU A 402 6.57 -11.09 -40.23
CA LEU A 402 6.49 -9.87 -41.04
C LEU A 402 5.55 -10.01 -42.25
N LEU A 403 5.37 -11.25 -42.77
CA LEU A 403 4.52 -11.53 -43.93
C LEU A 403 3.20 -12.23 -43.57
N LEU A 404 3.21 -13.18 -42.63
CA LEU A 404 2.05 -14.07 -42.40
C LEU A 404 1.21 -13.70 -41.18
N ASN A 405 1.80 -13.12 -40.14
CA ASN A 405 1.13 -12.67 -38.92
C ASN A 405 1.77 -11.36 -38.45
N ASN A 406 1.52 -10.29 -39.20
CA ASN A 406 2.08 -8.97 -38.99
C ASN A 406 1.11 -8.06 -38.22
N CYS A 407 1.51 -6.80 -37.98
CA CYS A 407 0.70 -5.80 -37.28
C CYS A 407 -0.69 -5.63 -37.90
N VAL A 408 -0.77 -5.54 -39.22
CA VAL A 408 -2.01 -5.36 -39.97
C VAL A 408 -2.98 -6.50 -39.72
N LYS A 409 -2.50 -7.75 -39.82
CA LYS A 409 -3.34 -8.94 -39.63
C LYS A 409 -3.81 -9.07 -38.18
N SER A 410 -2.95 -8.72 -37.23
CA SER A 410 -3.28 -8.70 -35.81
C SER A 410 -4.38 -7.67 -35.52
N VAL A 411 -4.21 -6.43 -35.96
CA VAL A 411 -5.20 -5.35 -35.83
C VAL A 411 -6.53 -5.72 -36.47
N LYS A 412 -6.52 -6.19 -37.73
CA LYS A 412 -7.74 -6.60 -38.44
C LYS A 412 -8.48 -7.72 -37.71
N ARG A 413 -7.76 -8.67 -37.13
CA ARG A 413 -8.35 -9.76 -36.34
C ARG A 413 -9.03 -9.25 -35.07
N CYS A 414 -8.41 -8.32 -34.34
CA CYS A 414 -9.03 -7.69 -33.18
C CYS A 414 -10.32 -6.95 -33.57
N LEU A 415 -10.28 -6.14 -34.62
CA LEU A 415 -11.45 -5.39 -35.09
C LEU A 415 -12.56 -6.30 -35.64
N LEU A 416 -12.21 -7.38 -36.35
CA LEU A 416 -13.19 -8.38 -36.81
C LEU A 416 -13.93 -9.05 -35.64
N ASN A 417 -13.25 -9.32 -34.53
CA ASN A 417 -13.92 -9.83 -33.32
C ASN A 417 -14.85 -8.77 -32.74
N GLY A 418 -14.44 -7.50 -32.72
CA GLY A 418 -15.26 -6.37 -32.26
C GLY A 418 -16.56 -6.16 -33.03
N ILE A 419 -16.59 -6.48 -34.33
CA ILE A 419 -17.80 -6.34 -35.17
C ILE A 419 -18.58 -7.65 -35.34
N SER A 420 -18.21 -8.71 -34.63
CA SER A 420 -18.83 -10.04 -34.80
C SER A 420 -20.33 -10.02 -34.51
N HIS A 421 -20.77 -9.22 -33.53
CA HIS A 421 -22.17 -9.08 -33.13
C HIS A 421 -23.05 -8.37 -34.18
N ILE A 422 -22.48 -7.49 -35.01
CA ILE A 422 -23.16 -6.76 -36.10
C ILE A 422 -22.89 -7.35 -37.49
N LYS A 423 -22.30 -8.54 -37.56
CA LYS A 423 -21.91 -9.18 -38.83
C LYS A 423 -23.10 -9.41 -39.76
N VAL A 424 -24.26 -9.75 -39.21
CA VAL A 424 -25.49 -10.01 -39.99
C VAL A 424 -26.02 -8.70 -40.59
N ASP A 425 -26.04 -7.63 -39.81
CA ASP A 425 -26.51 -6.32 -40.27
C ASP A 425 -25.62 -5.75 -41.38
N LEU A 426 -24.31 -5.88 -41.23
CA LEU A 426 -23.35 -5.51 -42.27
C LEU A 426 -23.56 -6.30 -43.57
N ARG A 427 -23.85 -7.61 -43.48
CA ARG A 427 -24.19 -8.42 -44.66
C ARG A 427 -25.49 -7.97 -45.32
N ASN A 428 -26.51 -7.68 -44.52
CA ASN A 428 -27.80 -7.18 -45.03
C ASN A 428 -27.63 -5.82 -45.73
N ASN A 429 -26.66 -5.01 -45.31
CA ASN A 429 -26.28 -3.75 -45.96
C ASN A 429 -25.31 -3.93 -47.16
N GLY A 430 -25.15 -5.15 -47.68
CA GLY A 430 -24.39 -5.42 -48.91
C GLY A 430 -22.88 -5.67 -48.73
N VAL A 431 -22.39 -5.84 -47.50
CA VAL A 431 -20.98 -6.20 -47.26
C VAL A 431 -20.71 -7.65 -47.64
N ALA A 432 -19.77 -7.85 -48.58
CA ALA A 432 -19.39 -9.16 -49.09
C ALA A 432 -18.73 -10.06 -48.03
N GLU A 433 -18.90 -11.39 -48.15
CA GLU A 433 -18.34 -12.34 -47.17
C GLU A 433 -16.81 -12.32 -47.08
N SER A 434 -16.14 -11.90 -48.17
CA SER A 434 -14.68 -11.72 -48.18
C SER A 434 -14.20 -10.65 -47.19
N PHE A 435 -15.02 -9.65 -46.89
CA PHE A 435 -14.71 -8.58 -45.93
C PHE A 435 -14.42 -9.11 -44.52
N PHE A 436 -15.11 -10.20 -44.13
CA PHE A 436 -14.99 -10.82 -42.81
C PHE A 436 -13.88 -11.88 -42.73
N LYS A 437 -13.14 -12.10 -43.82
CA LYS A 437 -12.06 -13.09 -43.87
C LYS A 437 -10.70 -12.40 -43.77
N LEU A 438 -9.79 -13.04 -43.04
CA LEU A 438 -8.39 -12.67 -43.05
C LEU A 438 -7.73 -13.25 -44.30
N GLU A 439 -7.02 -12.41 -45.04
CA GLU A 439 -6.22 -12.84 -46.17
C GLU A 439 -4.95 -13.55 -45.68
N LYS A 440 -4.33 -14.35 -46.57
CA LYS A 440 -3.05 -15.01 -46.26
C LYS A 440 -1.99 -13.96 -45.90
N VAL A 441 -1.98 -12.86 -46.65
CA VAL A 441 -1.10 -11.70 -46.46
C VAL A 441 -1.95 -10.44 -46.33
N GLU A 442 -1.77 -9.69 -45.26
CA GLU A 442 -2.44 -8.40 -45.05
C GLU A 442 -1.42 -7.27 -45.20
N THR A 443 -1.80 -6.19 -45.90
CA THR A 443 -0.92 -5.04 -46.17
C THR A 443 -1.55 -3.74 -45.65
N CYS A 444 -0.75 -2.74 -45.29
CA CYS A 444 -1.27 -1.45 -44.78
C CYS A 444 -2.23 -0.78 -45.78
N LYS A 445 -1.95 -0.90 -47.09
CA LYS A 445 -2.82 -0.37 -48.15
C LYS A 445 -4.16 -1.11 -48.24
N GLY A 446 -4.13 -2.46 -48.22
CA GLY A 446 -5.35 -3.26 -48.24
C GLY A 446 -6.20 -3.01 -47.00
N PHE A 447 -5.56 -2.97 -45.83
CA PHE A 447 -6.22 -2.67 -44.58
C PHE A 447 -6.80 -1.26 -44.51
N ARG A 448 -6.12 -0.25 -45.05
CA ARG A 448 -6.69 1.11 -45.18
C ARG A 448 -8.02 1.10 -45.95
N THR A 449 -8.09 0.40 -47.07
CA THR A 449 -9.33 0.28 -47.85
C THR A 449 -10.41 -0.45 -47.04
N TRP A 450 -10.05 -1.54 -46.38
CA TRP A 450 -10.94 -2.30 -45.52
C TRP A 450 -11.48 -1.47 -44.34
N ALA A 451 -10.63 -0.75 -43.62
CA ALA A 451 -11.01 0.06 -42.46
C ALA A 451 -11.88 1.26 -42.85
N ARG A 452 -11.62 1.89 -44.01
CA ARG A 452 -12.49 2.93 -44.57
C ARG A 452 -13.85 2.39 -44.98
N GLN A 453 -13.89 1.20 -45.55
CA GLN A 453 -15.16 0.54 -45.84
C GLN A 453 -15.91 0.25 -44.54
N LEU A 454 -15.25 -0.26 -43.49
CA LEU A 454 -15.88 -0.49 -42.19
C LEU A 454 -16.52 0.77 -41.63
N ASP A 455 -15.75 1.86 -41.55
CA ASP A 455 -16.20 3.16 -41.05
C ASP A 455 -17.44 3.67 -41.81
N ARG A 456 -17.39 3.62 -43.15
CA ARG A 456 -18.51 4.02 -44.01
C ARG A 456 -19.75 3.16 -43.77
N GLU A 457 -19.62 1.84 -43.68
CA GLU A 457 -20.78 0.96 -43.49
C GLU A 457 -21.40 1.10 -42.09
N LEU A 458 -20.57 1.32 -41.06
CA LEU A 458 -21.08 1.67 -39.72
C LEU A 458 -21.82 3.01 -39.73
N ALA A 459 -21.30 4.02 -40.44
CA ALA A 459 -21.98 5.30 -40.59
C ALA A 459 -23.32 5.14 -41.34
N ASN A 460 -23.36 4.37 -42.42
CA ASN A 460 -24.57 4.10 -43.21
C ASN A 460 -25.65 3.42 -42.36
N LEU A 461 -25.29 2.34 -41.65
CA LEU A 461 -26.23 1.60 -40.80
C LEU A 461 -26.83 2.49 -39.71
N ASN A 462 -25.99 3.29 -39.03
CA ASN A 462 -26.46 4.21 -38.00
C ASN A 462 -27.28 5.39 -38.55
N TYR A 463 -27.05 5.80 -39.79
CA TYR A 463 -27.83 6.84 -40.44
C TYR A 463 -29.23 6.33 -40.85
N GLN A 464 -29.30 5.14 -41.47
CA GLN A 464 -30.57 4.51 -41.87
C GLN A 464 -31.49 4.25 -40.67
N LEU A 465 -30.94 3.85 -39.52
CA LEU A 465 -31.72 3.65 -38.29
C LEU A 465 -32.38 4.95 -37.82
N LYS A 466 -31.66 6.08 -37.88
CA LYS A 466 -32.19 7.40 -37.50
C LYS A 466 -33.32 7.87 -38.41
N GLU A 467 -33.27 7.52 -39.69
CA GLU A 467 -34.36 7.81 -40.64
C GLU A 467 -35.59 6.94 -40.35
N ALA A 468 -35.40 5.67 -39.98
CA ALA A 468 -36.49 4.77 -39.60
C ALA A 468 -37.19 5.17 -38.28
N GLU A 469 -36.45 5.76 -37.33
CA GLU A 469 -36.99 6.23 -36.04
C GLU A 469 -37.67 7.60 -36.12
N ASN A 470 -37.55 8.33 -37.23
CA ASN A 470 -38.11 9.69 -37.38
C ASN A 470 -38.85 9.90 -38.72
N PRO A 471 -40.00 9.22 -38.93
CA PRO A 471 -40.69 9.20 -40.23
C PRO A 471 -41.28 10.54 -40.68
N ILE A 472 -41.34 11.56 -39.81
CA ILE A 472 -41.91 12.89 -40.13
C ILE A 472 -40.94 13.74 -40.96
N ALA A 473 -39.62 13.49 -40.88
CA ALA A 473 -38.63 14.25 -41.67
C ALA A 473 -38.54 13.78 -43.13
N VAL A 474 -38.87 12.52 -43.40
CA VAL A 474 -38.81 11.93 -44.76
C VAL A 474 -40.04 12.31 -45.61
N ALA A 475 -41.13 12.74 -44.99
CA ALA A 475 -42.33 13.19 -45.71
C ALA A 475 -42.25 14.66 -46.21
N LEU A 476 -41.17 15.39 -45.90
CA LEU A 476 -40.98 16.81 -46.26
C LEU A 476 -39.70 17.09 -47.07
N ALA A 477 -38.97 16.06 -47.48
CA ALA A 477 -37.90 16.11 -48.48
C ALA A 477 -38.34 15.36 -49.73
#